data_AF-A0A2Z3H949-F1
#
_entry.id   AF-A0A2Z3H949-F1
#
_cell.length_a   1.000
_cell.length_b   1.000
_cell.length_c   1.000
_cell.angle_alpha   90.00
_cell.angle_beta   90.00
_cell.angle_gamma   90.00
#
_symmetry.space_group_name_H-M   'P 1'
#
loop_
_entity.id
_entity.type
_entity.pdbx_description
1 polymer ?
#
loop_
_entity_poly.entity_id
_entity_poly.type
_entity_poly.pdbx_seq_one_letter_code
_entity_poly.pdbx_strand_id
1 'polypeptide(L)'
;MAIDGNLLSLLHELDRSSADAVIRFYDGEAYGVRVISTAHADAGGDVIAEILTVAAGSIPVGAFMNFALTDVAEVRVGGTCAFAAPSG
;
A
#
# COMPACT_ATOMS: atom_id res chain seq x y z
N MET A 1 -8.97 -9.13 13.41
CA MET A 1 -9.19 -7.88 12.65
C MET A 1 -9.61 -8.33 11.24
N ALA A 2 -10.76 -7.92 10.73
CA ALA A 2 -11.21 -8.39 9.41
C ALA A 2 -10.30 -7.77 8.34
N ILE A 3 -9.81 -8.58 7.40
CA ILE A 3 -9.12 -8.08 6.21
C ILE A 3 -10.12 -7.22 5.43
N ASP A 4 -9.77 -5.98 5.13
CA ASP A 4 -10.62 -5.11 4.32
C ASP A 4 -10.56 -5.60 2.86
N GLY A 5 -11.63 -6.26 2.42
CA GLY A 5 -11.73 -6.81 1.07
C GLY A 5 -11.62 -5.76 -0.04
N ASN A 6 -11.96 -4.50 0.25
CA ASN A 6 -11.81 -3.40 -0.72
C ASN A 6 -10.34 -3.01 -0.88
N LEU A 7 -9.59 -2.93 0.23
CA LEU A 7 -8.16 -2.65 0.18
C LEU A 7 -7.39 -3.74 -0.57
N LEU A 8 -7.65 -5.02 -0.25
CA LEU A 8 -7.00 -6.14 -0.93
C LEU A 8 -7.30 -6.15 -2.44
N SER A 9 -8.56 -5.90 -2.82
CA SER A 9 -8.96 -5.82 -4.22
C SER A 9 -8.26 -4.68 -4.97
N LEU A 10 -8.10 -3.52 -4.33
CA LEU A 10 -7.35 -2.40 -4.90
C LEU A 10 -5.87 -2.75 -5.10
N LEU A 11 -5.24 -3.39 -4.12
CA LEU A 11 -3.83 -3.79 -4.22
C LEU A 11 -3.61 -4.85 -5.30
N HIS A 12 -4.58 -5.74 -5.54
CA HIS A 12 -4.57 -6.67 -6.69
C HIS A 12 -4.65 -5.97 -8.03
N GLU A 13 -5.37 -4.87 -8.12
CA GLU A 13 -5.40 -4.06 -9.33
C GLU A 13 -4.07 -3.33 -9.54
N LEU A 14 -3.48 -2.80 -8.49
CA LEU A 14 -2.16 -2.15 -8.56
C LEU A 14 -1.05 -3.14 -8.94
N ASP A 15 -1.05 -4.35 -8.40
CA ASP A 15 -0.12 -5.43 -8.77
C ASP A 15 -0.23 -5.75 -10.27
N ARG A 16 -1.46 -5.99 -10.76
CA ARG A 16 -1.71 -6.33 -12.17
C ARG A 16 -1.43 -5.20 -13.16
N SER A 17 -1.71 -3.96 -12.77
CA SER A 17 -1.54 -2.79 -13.64
C SER A 17 -0.15 -2.17 -13.55
N SER A 18 0.62 -2.50 -12.51
CA SER A 18 1.87 -1.85 -12.15
C SER A 18 1.73 -0.33 -11.99
N ALA A 19 0.53 0.16 -11.67
CA ALA A 19 0.28 1.57 -11.48
C ALA A 19 0.94 2.08 -10.19
N ASP A 20 1.43 3.31 -10.25
CA ASP A 20 2.04 3.97 -9.10
C ASP A 20 0.94 4.45 -8.13
N ALA A 21 1.16 4.23 -6.85
CA ALA A 21 0.25 4.62 -5.77
C ALA A 21 1.00 5.34 -4.66
N VAL A 22 0.28 6.13 -3.86
CA VAL A 22 0.79 6.64 -2.58
C VAL A 22 0.06 5.91 -1.47
N ILE A 23 0.80 5.23 -0.61
CA ILE A 23 0.26 4.54 0.57
C ILE A 23 0.64 5.35 1.79
N ARG A 24 -0.36 5.71 2.59
CA ARG A 24 -0.18 6.32 3.92
C ARG A 24 -0.49 5.28 4.99
N PHE A 25 0.39 5.18 5.96
CA PHE A 25 0.30 4.28 7.10
C PHE A 25 -0.27 4.99 8.34
N TYR A 26 -0.77 4.23 9.31
CA TYR A 26 -1.34 4.78 10.55
C TYR A 26 -0.33 5.47 11.46
N ASP A 27 0.97 5.19 11.31
CA ASP A 27 2.05 5.90 11.99
C ASP A 27 2.31 7.31 11.42
N GLY A 28 1.64 7.66 10.32
CA GLY A 28 1.75 8.95 9.64
C GLY A 28 2.76 8.96 8.48
N GLU A 29 3.50 7.88 8.26
CA GLU A 29 4.42 7.79 7.13
C GLU A 29 3.67 7.59 5.80
N ALA A 30 4.27 8.09 4.72
CA ALA A 30 3.68 8.00 3.39
C ALA A 30 4.74 7.78 2.32
N TYR A 31 4.48 6.78 1.47
CA TYR A 31 5.40 6.33 0.45
C TYR A 31 4.68 6.28 -0.90
N GLY A 32 5.30 6.88 -1.92
CA GLY A 32 4.96 6.58 -3.30
C GLY A 32 5.59 5.25 -3.67
N VAL A 33 4.78 4.30 -4.10
CA VAL A 33 5.18 2.91 -4.31
C VAL A 33 4.61 2.34 -5.60
N ARG A 34 5.23 1.24 -6.04
CA ARG A 34 4.65 0.31 -7.00
C ARG A 34 4.45 -1.03 -6.32
N VAL A 35 3.24 -1.57 -6.36
CA VAL A 35 2.98 -2.92 -5.83
C VAL A 35 3.65 -3.93 -6.75
N ILE A 36 4.42 -4.85 -6.16
CA ILE A 36 5.20 -5.87 -6.87
C ILE A 36 4.59 -7.26 -6.72
N SER A 37 3.94 -7.52 -5.57
CA SER A 37 3.27 -8.79 -5.33
C SER A 37 2.32 -8.69 -4.14
N THR A 38 1.10 -9.18 -4.32
CA THR A 38 0.11 -9.37 -3.24
C THR A 38 -0.09 -10.83 -2.84
N ALA A 39 0.68 -11.77 -3.39
CA ALA A 39 0.45 -13.22 -3.22
C ALA A 39 0.41 -13.68 -1.75
N HIS A 40 1.15 -13.02 -0.86
CA HIS A 40 1.12 -13.36 0.57
C HIS A 40 -0.05 -12.69 1.31
N ALA A 41 -0.56 -11.57 0.81
CA ALA A 41 -1.67 -10.84 1.41
C ALA A 41 -2.98 -11.63 1.36
N ASP A 42 -3.17 -12.47 0.33
CA ASP A 42 -4.30 -13.40 0.23
C ASP A 42 -4.39 -14.40 1.39
N ALA A 43 -3.24 -14.77 1.96
CA ALA A 43 -3.14 -15.65 3.13
C ALA A 43 -3.10 -14.87 4.46
N GLY A 44 -3.31 -13.56 4.44
CA GLY A 44 -3.19 -12.67 5.60
C GLY A 44 -1.75 -12.23 5.91
N GLY A 45 -0.82 -12.40 4.97
CA GLY A 45 0.55 -11.90 5.05
C GLY A 45 0.72 -10.48 4.48
N ASP A 46 1.96 -10.15 4.14
CA ASP A 46 2.35 -8.80 3.71
C ASP A 46 2.23 -8.59 2.20
N VAL A 47 2.04 -7.34 1.80
CA VAL A 47 2.20 -6.87 0.42
C VAL A 47 3.63 -6.40 0.21
N ILE A 48 4.20 -6.75 -0.94
CA ILE A 48 5.54 -6.33 -1.34
C ILE A 48 5.40 -5.16 -2.31
N ALA A 49 6.07 -4.06 -2.04
CA ALA A 49 6.09 -2.89 -2.92
C ALA A 49 7.49 -2.30 -3.06
N GLU A 50 7.79 -1.75 -4.24
CA GLU A 50 8.99 -0.96 -4.51
C GLU A 50 8.73 0.50 -4.15
N ILE A 51 9.66 1.14 -3.44
CA ILE A 51 9.57 2.56 -3.10
C ILE A 51 10.03 3.41 -4.28
N LEU A 52 9.10 4.20 -4.84
CA LEU A 52 9.38 5.15 -5.93
C LEU A 52 9.68 6.56 -5.41
N THR A 53 8.97 6.99 -4.37
CA THR A 53 9.17 8.29 -3.72
C THR A 53 8.87 8.20 -2.22
N VAL A 54 9.52 9.07 -1.44
CA VAL A 54 9.34 9.13 0.01
C VAL A 54 8.82 10.51 0.35
N ALA A 55 7.59 10.60 0.87
CA ALA A 55 7.06 11.88 1.38
C ALA A 55 7.53 12.12 2.82
N ALA A 56 7.56 11.05 3.62
CA ALA A 56 8.16 10.98 4.95
C ALA A 56 8.52 9.52 5.21
N GLY A 57 9.73 9.25 5.72
CA GLY A 57 10.18 7.88 5.96
C GLY A 57 11.70 7.72 5.97
N SER A 58 12.13 6.52 6.35
CA SER A 58 13.56 6.15 6.45
C SER A 58 14.00 5.15 5.37
N ILE A 59 13.06 4.65 4.56
CA ILE A 59 13.33 3.67 3.50
C ILE A 59 13.77 4.40 2.21
N PRO A 60 14.92 4.05 1.61
CA PRO A 60 15.39 4.72 0.40
C PRO A 60 14.58 4.35 -0.86
N VAL A 61 14.55 5.25 -1.83
CA VAL A 61 13.98 4.99 -3.16
C VAL A 61 14.72 3.82 -3.83
N GLY A 62 13.97 2.94 -4.49
CA GLY A 62 14.45 1.71 -5.12
C GLY A 62 14.57 0.52 -4.15
N ALA A 63 14.27 0.71 -2.87
CA ALA A 63 14.15 -0.40 -1.93
C ALA A 63 12.78 -1.09 -2.05
N PHE A 64 12.73 -2.34 -1.57
CA PHE A 64 11.48 -3.08 -1.41
C PHE A 64 11.03 -3.04 0.05
N MET A 65 9.74 -2.80 0.24
CA MET A 65 9.06 -2.76 1.52
C MET A 65 8.00 -3.86 1.57
N ASN A 66 7.93 -4.53 2.72
CA ASN A 66 6.82 -5.40 3.07
C ASN A 66 5.94 -4.66 4.06
N PHE A 67 4.63 -4.66 3.84
CA PHE A 67 3.68 -4.05 4.78
C PHE A 67 2.41 -4.87 4.94
N ALA A 68 1.84 -4.85 6.14
CA ALA A 68 0.57 -5.49 6.43
C ALA A 68 -0.61 -4.60 6.01
N LEU A 69 -1.70 -5.23 5.57
CA LEU A 69 -2.94 -4.52 5.20
C LEU A 69 -3.53 -3.72 6.37
N THR A 70 -3.31 -4.18 7.61
CA THR A 70 -3.81 -3.53 8.83
C THR A 70 -3.13 -2.21 9.14
N ASP A 71 -1.97 -1.95 8.54
CA ASP A 71 -1.18 -0.76 8.82
C ASP A 71 -1.52 0.39 7.85
N VAL A 72 -2.26 0.08 6.79
CA VAL A 72 -2.63 1.03 5.73
C VAL A 72 -3.81 1.88 6.17
N ALA A 73 -3.59 3.19 6.25
CA ALA A 73 -4.62 4.17 6.55
C ALA A 73 -5.29 4.73 5.28
N GLU A 74 -4.54 4.93 4.19
CA GLU A 74 -5.03 5.53 2.96
C GLU A 74 -4.21 5.06 1.75
N VAL A 75 -4.87 4.88 0.60
CA VAL A 75 -4.21 4.64 -0.70
C VAL A 75 -4.72 5.64 -1.72
N ARG A 76 -3.80 6.33 -2.39
CA ARG A 76 -4.09 7.23 -3.50
C ARG A 76 -3.50 6.72 -4.80
N VAL A 77 -4.26 6.85 -5.89
CA VAL A 77 -3.83 6.49 -7.25
C VAL A 77 -4.07 7.69 -8.15
N GLY A 78 -3.04 8.16 -8.86
CA GLY A 78 -3.15 9.36 -9.71
C GLY A 78 -3.61 10.63 -8.96
N GLY A 79 -3.32 10.73 -7.65
CA GLY A 79 -3.74 11.84 -6.79
C GLY A 79 -5.14 11.70 -6.17
N THR A 80 -5.96 10.75 -6.65
CA THR A 80 -7.30 10.48 -6.13
C THR A 80 -7.25 9.48 -4.98
N CYS A 81 -8.02 9.71 -3.91
CA CYS A 81 -8.17 8.75 -2.82
C CYS A 81 -8.96 7.53 -3.31
N ALA A 82 -8.28 6.39 -3.47
CA ALA A 82 -8.88 5.13 -3.90
C ALA A 82 -9.34 4.29 -2.71
N PHE A 83 -8.66 4.43 -1.57
CA PHE A 83 -9.03 3.81 -0.31
C PHE A 83 -8.71 4.75 0.85
N ALA A 84 -9.61 4.82 1.83
CA ALA A 84 -9.36 5.41 3.14
C ALA A 84 -9.99 4.50 4.18
N ALA A 85 -9.17 4.03 5.12
CA ALA A 85 -9.66 3.23 6.22
C ALA A 85 -10.60 4.08 7.09
N PRO A 86 -11.65 3.50 7.67
CA PRO A 86 -12.55 4.24 8.56
C PRO A 86 -11.74 4.84 9.71
N SER A 87 -11.90 6.16 9.92
CA SER A 87 -11.41 6.83 11.12
C SER A 87 -12.20 6.30 12.31
N GLY A 88 -11.63 5.32 13.00
CA GLY A 88 -12.14 4.83 14.29
C GLY A 88 -12.15 5.91 15.35
#